data_AF-I4A471-F1
#
_entry.id   AF-I4A471-F1
#
_cell.length_a   1.000
_cell.length_b   1.000
_cell.length_c   1.000
_cell.angle_alpha   90.00
_cell.angle_beta   90.00
_cell.angle_gamma   90.00
#
_symmetry.space_group_name_H-M   'P 1'
#
loop_
_entity.id
_entity.type
_entity.pdbx_description
1 polymer ?
#
loop_
_entity_poly.entity_id
_entity_poly.type
_entity_poly.pdbx_seq_one_letter_code
_entity_poly.pdbx_strand_id
1 'polypeptide(L)'
;MKLLKFRVWNKVSKKMHNPQAISFDIQSCNPFAVSIPTKSWDPVEKYELLQWTGLRDEDGTDVYEADLVLIDYEIYKVHWNESQAAFELISLKGSPAKDADILPTGKVIGNMYETENL
;
A
#
# COMPACT_ATOMS: atom_id res chain seq x y z
N MET A 1 14.06 0.02 -15.96
CA MET A 1 12.61 -0.23 -15.93
C MET A 1 12.18 -0.25 -14.47
N LYS A 2 11.25 0.61 -14.05
CA LYS A 2 10.68 0.52 -12.69
C LYS A 2 9.64 -0.60 -12.68
N LEU A 3 9.73 -1.51 -11.72
CA LEU A 3 8.73 -2.55 -11.49
C LEU A 3 7.49 -1.91 -10.86
N LEU A 4 6.31 -2.19 -11.43
CA LEU A 4 5.03 -1.86 -10.82
C LEU A 4 4.50 -3.10 -10.12
N LYS A 5 4.23 -2.98 -8.83
CA LYS A 5 3.64 -4.03 -8.00
C LYS A 5 2.49 -3.45 -7.20
N PHE A 6 1.48 -4.27 -6.98
CA PHE A 6 0.31 -3.93 -6.19
C PHE A 6 -0.03 -5.09 -5.28
N ARG A 7 -0.62 -4.76 -4.14
CA ARG A 7 -1.48 -5.66 -3.35
C ARG A 7 -2.87 -5.05 -3.30
N VAL A 8 -3.87 -5.87 -3.02
CA VAL A 8 -5.25 -5.41 -2.92
C VAL A 8 -5.89 -5.85 -1.61
N TRP A 9 -6.54 -4.92 -0.93
CA TRP A 9 -7.42 -5.23 0.19
C TRP A 9 -8.81 -5.56 -0.31
N ASN A 10 -9.30 -6.77 -0.09
CA ASN A 10 -10.71 -7.08 -0.37
C ASN A 10 -11.60 -6.58 0.78
N LYS A 11 -12.39 -5.54 0.54
CA LYS A 11 -13.28 -4.93 1.54
C LYS A 11 -14.40 -5.84 2.02
N VAL A 12 -14.80 -6.82 1.19
CA VAL A 12 -15.89 -7.77 1.47
C VAL A 12 -15.38 -8.94 2.30
N SER A 13 -14.29 -9.59 1.87
CA SER A 13 -13.74 -10.75 2.59
C SER A 13 -12.77 -10.39 3.70
N LYS A 14 -12.36 -9.12 3.79
CA LYS A 14 -11.36 -8.60 4.76
C LYS A 14 -10.04 -9.39 4.70
N LYS A 15 -9.48 -9.53 3.48
CA LYS A 15 -8.21 -10.23 3.24
C LYS A 15 -7.35 -9.50 2.23
N MET A 16 -6.04 -9.52 2.43
CA MET A 16 -5.08 -9.11 1.41
C MET A 16 -4.88 -10.17 0.33
N HIS A 17 -4.73 -9.70 -0.91
CA HIS A 17 -4.41 -10.52 -2.06
C HIS A 17 -3.36 -9.86 -2.94
N ASN A 18 -2.57 -10.69 -3.61
CA ASN A 18 -1.79 -10.24 -4.76
C ASN A 18 -2.70 -10.33 -5.99
N PRO A 19 -3.00 -9.21 -6.67
CA PRO A 19 -3.80 -9.23 -7.87
C PRO A 19 -3.04 -9.96 -8.99
N GLN A 20 -3.76 -10.77 -9.76
CA GLN A 20 -3.26 -11.40 -10.98
C GLN A 20 -3.39 -10.47 -12.18
N ALA A 21 -4.40 -9.61 -12.18
CA ALA A 21 -4.60 -8.57 -13.17
C ALA A 21 -5.42 -7.40 -12.60
N ILE A 22 -5.17 -6.19 -13.11
CA ILE A 22 -5.99 -5.00 -12.87
C ILE A 22 -6.32 -4.44 -14.25
N SER A 23 -7.61 -4.24 -14.53
CA SER A 23 -8.09 -3.67 -15.80
C SER A 23 -8.46 -2.21 -15.64
N PHE A 24 -8.08 -1.42 -16.64
CA PHE A 24 -8.32 0.01 -16.71
C PHE A 24 -9.21 0.34 -17.91
N ASP A 25 -10.11 1.28 -17.70
CA ASP A 25 -10.93 1.82 -18.78
C ASP A 25 -10.04 2.62 -19.74
N ILE A 26 -10.27 2.46 -21.05
CA ILE A 26 -9.36 3.02 -22.07
C ILE A 26 -9.51 4.54 -22.15
N GLN A 27 -10.68 5.09 -21.84
CA GLN A 27 -10.95 6.52 -21.98
C GLN A 27 -10.55 7.31 -20.73
N SER A 28 -10.98 6.84 -19.58
CA SER A 28 -10.75 7.50 -18.29
C SER A 28 -9.43 7.09 -17.63
N CYS A 29 -8.80 5.99 -18.09
CA CYS A 29 -7.64 5.37 -17.46
C CYS A 29 -7.87 4.98 -15.98
N ASN A 30 -9.12 4.92 -15.53
CA ASN A 30 -9.46 4.50 -14.18
C ASN A 30 -9.54 2.96 -14.12
N PRO A 31 -9.09 2.33 -13.02
CA PRO A 31 -9.30 0.91 -12.84
C PRO A 31 -10.80 0.63 -12.69
N PHE A 32 -11.27 -0.50 -13.22
CA PHE A 32 -12.69 -0.90 -13.09
C PHE A 32 -12.87 -2.35 -12.64
N ALA A 33 -11.87 -3.22 -12.83
CA ALA A 33 -11.94 -4.62 -12.41
C ALA A 33 -10.59 -5.17 -11.93
N VAL A 34 -10.65 -6.10 -10.99
CA VAL A 34 -9.49 -6.80 -10.42
C VAL A 34 -9.71 -8.31 -10.52
N SER A 35 -8.66 -9.04 -10.89
CA SER A 35 -8.61 -10.49 -10.77
C SER A 35 -7.68 -10.88 -9.63
N ILE A 36 -8.20 -11.68 -8.69
CA ILE A 36 -7.45 -12.33 -7.60
C ILE A 36 -7.52 -13.86 -7.78
N PRO A 37 -6.70 -14.66 -7.08
CA PRO A 37 -6.65 -16.11 -7.30
C PRO A 37 -8.00 -16.85 -7.20
N THR A 38 -8.97 -16.32 -6.45
CA THR A 38 -10.28 -16.94 -6.23
C THR A 38 -11.41 -16.34 -7.06
N LYS A 39 -11.18 -15.19 -7.72
CA LYS A 39 -12.21 -14.44 -8.45
C LYS A 39 -11.59 -13.65 -9.59
N SER A 40 -12.15 -13.78 -10.80
CA SER A 40 -11.71 -13.03 -11.97
C SER A 40 -12.66 -11.87 -12.28
N TRP A 41 -12.09 -10.73 -12.63
CA TRP A 41 -12.81 -9.53 -13.10
C TRP A 41 -13.91 -9.03 -12.15
N ASP A 42 -13.65 -9.09 -10.85
CA ASP A 42 -14.57 -8.56 -9.84
C ASP A 42 -14.48 -7.02 -9.83
N PRO A 43 -15.58 -6.27 -9.62
CA PRO A 43 -15.55 -4.81 -9.65
C PRO A 43 -14.51 -4.23 -8.70
N VAL A 44 -13.70 -3.29 -9.18
CA VAL A 44 -12.60 -2.69 -8.39
C VAL A 44 -13.10 -2.04 -7.10
N GLU A 45 -14.34 -1.57 -7.07
CA GLU A 45 -14.98 -0.92 -5.93
C GLU A 45 -15.02 -1.81 -4.68
N LYS A 46 -14.89 -3.12 -4.82
CA LYS A 46 -14.78 -4.08 -3.71
C LYS A 46 -13.38 -4.14 -3.11
N TYR A 47 -12.42 -3.45 -3.71
CA TYR A 47 -11.01 -3.52 -3.38
C TYR A 47 -10.45 -2.12 -3.07
N GLU A 48 -9.39 -2.08 -2.25
CA GLU A 48 -8.44 -0.97 -2.21
C GLU A 48 -7.17 -1.42 -2.92
N LEU A 49 -6.67 -0.63 -3.87
CA LEU A 49 -5.42 -0.90 -4.58
C LEU A 49 -4.28 -0.20 -3.83
N LEU A 50 -3.23 -0.94 -3.47
CA LEU A 50 -2.11 -0.43 -2.68
C LEU A 50 -0.82 -0.63 -3.46
N GLN A 51 -0.19 0.46 -3.89
CA GLN A 51 1.00 0.41 -4.72
C GLN A 51 2.26 0.12 -3.89
N TRP A 52 3.20 -0.62 -4.47
CA TRP A 52 4.55 -0.74 -3.92
C TRP A 52 5.31 0.58 -4.06
N THR A 53 5.96 1.01 -2.98
CA THR A 53 6.73 2.26 -2.93
C THR A 53 7.98 2.24 -3.83
N GLY A 54 8.45 1.05 -4.21
CA GLY A 54 9.77 0.86 -4.84
C GLY A 54 10.89 0.63 -3.83
N LEU A 55 10.60 0.72 -2.53
CA LEU A 55 11.56 0.59 -1.44
C LEU A 55 11.30 -0.69 -0.62
N ARG A 56 12.30 -1.06 0.15
CA ARG A 56 12.28 -2.16 1.12
C ARG A 56 12.62 -1.64 2.49
N ASP A 57 12.08 -2.29 3.51
CA ASP A 57 12.39 -2.01 4.91
C ASP A 57 13.75 -2.61 5.32
N GLU A 58 14.12 -2.49 6.59
CA GLU A 58 15.40 -2.98 7.13
C GLU A 58 15.58 -4.50 6.99
N ASP A 59 14.48 -5.26 6.99
CA ASP A 59 14.47 -6.72 6.84
C ASP A 59 14.42 -7.14 5.36
N GLY A 60 14.39 -6.19 4.42
CA GLY A 60 14.31 -6.44 2.98
C GLY A 60 12.89 -6.73 2.47
N THR A 61 11.86 -6.45 3.27
CA THR A 61 10.44 -6.60 2.91
C THR A 61 10.02 -5.44 1.99
N ASP A 62 9.37 -5.75 0.87
CA ASP A 62 8.81 -4.73 -0.03
C ASP A 62 7.74 -3.90 0.73
N VAL A 63 7.86 -2.56 0.73
CA VAL A 63 6.94 -1.65 1.45
C VAL A 63 5.89 -1.08 0.51
N TYR A 64 4.62 -1.19 0.86
CA TYR A 64 3.47 -0.74 0.08
C TYR A 64 2.76 0.42 0.76
N GLU A 65 1.91 1.12 0.02
CA GLU A 65 0.91 2.01 0.61
C GLU A 65 0.13 1.33 1.73
N ALA A 66 -0.21 2.14 2.74
CA ALA A 66 -0.93 1.72 3.93
C ALA A 66 -0.19 0.74 4.86
N ASP A 67 1.07 0.40 4.57
CA ASP A 67 1.92 -0.27 5.56
C ASP A 67 2.14 0.61 6.78
N LEU A 68 2.28 -0.06 7.93
CA LEU A 68 2.65 0.52 9.20
C LEU A 68 4.10 0.16 9.45
N VAL A 69 4.94 1.18 9.56
CA VAL A 69 6.39 1.04 9.68
C VAL A 69 6.80 1.63 11.03
N LEU A 70 7.48 0.80 11.83
CA LEU A 70 8.12 1.23 13.07
C LEU A 70 9.49 1.80 12.72
N ILE A 71 9.71 3.06 13.06
CA ILE A 71 11.01 3.74 12.94
C ILE A 71 11.33 4.32 14.31
N ASP A 72 12.47 3.93 14.87
CA ASP A 72 12.86 4.20 16.26
C ASP A 72 11.78 3.70 17.25
N TYR A 73 10.89 4.59 17.71
CA TYR A 73 9.84 4.31 18.70
C TYR A 73 8.45 4.78 18.25
N GLU A 74 8.32 5.09 16.97
CA GLU A 74 7.12 5.67 16.40
C GLU A 74 6.65 4.91 15.16
N ILE A 75 5.33 4.80 15.06
CA ILE A 75 4.66 4.10 13.97
C ILE A 75 4.21 5.14 12.97
N TYR A 76 4.63 4.93 11.72
CA TYR A 76 4.23 5.73 10.58
C TYR A 76 3.39 4.89 9.63
N LYS A 77 2.39 5.52 9.01
CA LYS A 77 1.65 4.94 7.90
C LYS A 77 2.22 5.45 6.58
N VAL A 78 2.50 4.55 5.67
CA VAL A 78 2.90 4.87 4.30
C VAL A 78 1.70 5.44 3.53
N HIS A 79 1.87 6.60 2.89
CA HIS A 79 0.82 7.31 2.18
C HIS A 79 1.33 7.90 0.86
N TRP A 80 0.52 7.88 -0.19
CA TRP A 80 0.77 8.63 -1.42
C TRP A 80 0.30 10.09 -1.26
N ASN A 81 1.22 11.03 -1.29
CA ASN A 81 0.92 12.46 -1.25
C ASN A 81 0.73 12.99 -2.68
N GLU A 82 -0.52 13.21 -3.07
CA GLU A 82 -0.88 13.72 -4.41
C GLU A 82 -0.28 15.08 -4.73
N SER A 83 -0.09 15.95 -3.72
CA SER A 83 0.46 17.30 -3.94
C SER A 83 1.94 17.29 -4.27
N GLN A 84 2.68 16.31 -3.73
CA GLN A 84 4.11 16.14 -3.95
C GLN A 84 4.42 15.08 -5.01
N ALA A 85 3.42 14.30 -5.43
CA ALA A 85 3.57 13.13 -6.28
C ALA A 85 4.66 12.17 -5.76
N ALA A 86 4.64 11.91 -4.45
CA ALA A 86 5.62 11.09 -3.75
C ALA A 86 4.99 10.30 -2.60
N PHE A 87 5.65 9.20 -2.20
CA PHE A 87 5.30 8.51 -0.96
C PHE A 87 5.86 9.26 0.25
N GLU A 88 5.07 9.36 1.30
CA GLU A 88 5.44 9.93 2.59
C GLU A 88 5.02 9.00 3.74
N LEU A 89 5.53 9.31 4.93
CA LEU A 89 5.29 8.59 6.17
C LEU A 89 4.55 9.50 7.13
N ILE A 90 3.27 9.20 7.38
CA ILE A 90 2.41 9.96 8.29
C ILE A 90 2.48 9.33 9.67
N SER A 91 2.92 10.08 10.67
CA SER A 91 2.93 9.61 12.07
C SER A 91 1.52 9.33 12.57
N LEU A 92 1.33 8.21 13.28
CA LEU A 92 0.10 7.92 14.02
C LEU A 92 0.01 8.64 15.38
N LYS A 93 1.12 9.22 15.87
CA LYS A 93 1.20 9.97 17.14
C LYS A 93 1.27 11.48 16.96
N GLY A 94 1.22 11.98 15.71
CA GLY A 94 1.16 13.41 15.39
C GLY A 94 2.51 14.10 15.17
N SER A 95 3.61 13.35 15.08
CA SER A 95 4.89 13.90 14.62
C SER A 95 4.81 14.35 13.16
N PRO A 96 5.69 15.26 12.71
CA PRO A 96 5.75 15.65 11.31
C PRO A 96 5.89 14.46 10.37
N ALA A 97 5.30 14.58 9.17
CA ALA A 97 5.50 13.59 8.13
C ALA A 97 6.98 13.51 7.74
N LYS A 98 7.41 12.32 7.33
CA LYS A 98 8.77 12.07 6.86
C LYS A 98 8.73 11.58 5.41
N ASP A 99 9.81 11.84 4.67
CA ASP A 99 9.97 11.31 3.31
C ASP A 99 10.09 9.78 3.34
N ALA A 100 9.66 9.10 2.28
CA ALA A 100 9.73 7.63 2.22
C ALA A 100 11.15 7.07 2.06
N ASP A 101 12.16 7.91 1.80
CA ASP A 101 13.56 7.48 1.63
C ASP A 101 14.17 6.87 2.90
N ILE A 102 13.58 7.12 4.06
CA ILE A 102 13.96 6.51 5.34
C ILE A 102 13.38 5.11 5.56
N LEU A 103 12.49 4.63 4.69
CA LEU A 103 11.89 3.29 4.82
C LEU A 103 12.92 2.16 5.05
N PRO A 104 14.12 2.17 4.44
CA PRO A 104 15.15 1.16 4.69
C PRO A 104 15.71 1.13 6.12
N THR A 105 15.43 2.14 6.96
CA THR A 105 15.82 2.17 8.38
C THR A 105 14.69 1.77 9.31
N GLY A 106 13.51 1.47 8.77
CA GLY A 106 12.33 1.08 9.52
C GLY A 106 11.99 -0.39 9.32
N LYS A 107 11.03 -0.87 10.11
CA LYS A 107 10.50 -2.22 10.02
C LYS A 107 9.00 -2.20 9.73
N VAL A 108 8.55 -2.90 8.70
CA VAL A 108 7.12 -3.11 8.48
C VAL A 108 6.60 -4.01 9.60
N ILE A 109 5.64 -3.50 10.37
CA ILE A 109 5.00 -4.22 11.48
C ILE A 109 3.56 -4.65 11.17
N GLY A 110 3.06 -4.30 9.98
CA GLY A 110 1.70 -4.61 9.55
C GLY A 110 1.17 -3.59 8.55
N ASN A 111 -0.15 -3.53 8.41
CA ASN A 111 -0.83 -2.56 7.55
C ASN A 111 -2.16 -2.11 8.18
N MET A 112 -2.68 -0.97 7.73
CA MET A 112 -3.88 -0.35 8.32
C MET A 112 -5.17 -1.17 8.21
N TYR A 113 -5.17 -2.26 7.44
CA TYR A 113 -6.36 -3.08 7.18
C TYR A 113 -6.38 -4.38 7.97
N GLU A 114 -5.22 -5.03 8.13
CA GLU A 114 -5.09 -6.33 8.81
C GLU A 114 -4.58 -6.21 10.23
N THR A 115 -3.96 -5.09 10.60
CA THR A 115 -3.45 -4.88 11.94
C THR A 115 -4.49 -4.16 12.80
N GLU A 116 -5.23 -4.95 13.56
CA GLU A 116 -6.14 -4.44 14.60
C GLU A 116 -5.33 -3.96 15.82
N ASN A 117 -5.76 -2.84 16.43
CA ASN A 117 -5.29 -2.35 17.73
C ASN A 117 -3.77 -2.05 17.87
N LEU A 118 -3.18 -1.32 16.91
CA LEU A 118 -1.91 -0.62 17.13
C LEU A 118 -2.10 0.70 17.88
#